data_AF-A0A3M1ZNZ4-F1
#
_entry.id   AF-A0A3M1ZNZ4-F1
#
_cell.length_a   1.000
_cell.length_b   1.000
_cell.length_c   1.000
_cell.angle_alpha   90.00
_cell.angle_beta   90.00
_cell.angle_gamma   90.00
#
_symmetry.space_group_name_H-M   'P 1'
#
loop_
_entity.id
_entity.type
_entity.pdbx_description
1 polymer ?
#
loop_
_entity_poly.entity_id
_entity_poly.type
_entity_poly.pdbx_seq_one_letter_code
_entity_poly.pdbx_strand_id
1 'polypeptide(L)'
;MSEKTPPLPVYDKQTRKMIARITLNGYNIPSGAAGRGAMRSFHLVAGDLWNYWHYQQPVVLTLPNGKYRLVRVAAIPADEESAGLIEFL
;
A
#
# COMPACT_ATOMS: atom_id res chain seq x y z
N MET A 1 19.35 -6.57 -8.13
CA MET A 1 18.04 -7.12 -7.71
C MET A 1 17.43 -6.16 -6.71
N SER A 2 16.28 -5.56 -7.01
CA SER A 2 15.61 -4.65 -6.06
C SER A 2 15.11 -5.51 -4.89
N GLU A 3 15.57 -5.21 -3.68
CA GLU A 3 15.27 -5.98 -2.48
C GLU A 3 13.77 -5.83 -2.16
N LYS A 4 12.98 -6.87 -2.43
CA LYS A 4 11.55 -6.88 -2.07
C LYS A 4 11.45 -6.86 -0.55
N THR A 5 10.75 -5.87 0.00
CA THR A 5 10.47 -5.87 1.44
C THR A 5 9.68 -7.12 1.83
N PRO A 6 9.88 -7.67 3.05
CA PRO A 6 9.04 -8.75 3.53
C PRO A 6 7.56 -8.34 3.51
N PRO A 7 6.61 -9.28 3.35
CA PRO A 7 5.18 -8.96 3.29
C PRO A 7 4.71 -8.17 4.52
N LEU A 8 4.26 -6.95 4.27
CA LEU A 8 3.76 -6.00 5.25
C LEU A 8 2.25 -6.19 5.43
N PRO A 9 1.76 -6.24 6.68
CA PRO A 9 0.33 -6.32 6.93
C PRO A 9 -0.34 -4.95 6.71
N VAL A 10 -1.54 -5.01 6.14
CA VAL A 10 -2.42 -3.87 5.88
C VAL A 10 -3.70 -4.06 6.67
N TYR A 11 -4.11 -3.00 7.37
CA TYR A 11 -5.26 -3.01 8.26
C TYR A 11 -6.29 -1.98 7.84
N ASP A 12 -7.54 -2.32 8.06
CA ASP A 12 -8.62 -1.35 8.04
C ASP A 12 -8.41 -0.30 9.15
N LYS A 13 -8.58 0.98 8.80
CA LYS A 13 -8.30 2.09 9.73
C LYS A 13 -9.25 2.10 10.93
N GLN A 14 -10.51 1.69 10.74
CA GLN A 14 -11.57 1.83 11.75
C GLN A 14 -11.60 0.62 12.68
N THR A 15 -11.70 -0.56 12.10
CA THR A 15 -11.86 -1.84 12.80
C THR A 15 -10.54 -2.45 13.27
N ARG A 16 -9.40 -1.97 12.74
CA ARG A 16 -8.06 -2.54 12.97
C ARG A 16 -7.95 -4.02 12.57
N LYS A 17 -8.88 -4.52 11.76
CA LYS A 17 -8.81 -5.88 11.21
C LYS A 17 -7.77 -5.90 10.09
N MET A 18 -6.97 -6.97 10.02
CA MET A 18 -6.08 -7.19 8.87
C MET A 18 -6.92 -7.51 7.63
N ILE A 19 -6.64 -6.81 6.53
CA ILE A 19 -7.42 -6.89 5.28
C ILE A 19 -6.58 -7.38 4.11
N ALA A 20 -5.27 -7.14 4.14
CA ALA A 20 -4.36 -7.59 3.11
C ALA A 20 -2.93 -7.73 3.64
N ARG A 21 -2.08 -8.38 2.83
CA ARG A 21 -0.62 -8.34 2.97
C ARG A 21 -0.02 -7.90 1.64
N ILE A 22 0.92 -6.97 1.67
CA ILE A 22 1.57 -6.43 0.47
C ILE A 22 3.08 -6.47 0.59
N THR A 23 3.80 -6.58 -0.52
CA THR A 23 5.25 -6.28 -0.57
C THR A 23 5.46 -4.94 -1.25
N LEU A 24 6.31 -4.07 -0.68
CA LEU A 24 6.67 -2.83 -1.35
C LEU A 24 7.89 -3.04 -2.22
N ASN A 25 7.84 -2.47 -3.42
CA ASN A 25 8.97 -2.40 -4.33
C ASN A 25 9.80 -1.14 -4.06
N GLY A 26 11.11 -1.24 -4.29
CA GLY A 26 12.12 -0.33 -3.77
C GLY A 26 12.33 0.96 -4.57
N TYR A 27 11.29 1.76 -4.82
CA TYR A 27 11.48 3.17 -5.23
C TYR A 27 10.35 4.07 -4.71
N ASN A 28 10.72 5.18 -4.06
CA ASN A 28 9.80 6.29 -3.78
C ASN A 28 9.60 7.06 -5.09
N ILE A 29 8.35 7.17 -5.54
CA ILE A 29 7.98 8.07 -6.61
C ILE A 29 7.62 9.41 -5.94
N PRO A 30 8.45 10.46 -6.08
CA PRO A 30 8.08 11.77 -5.55
C PRO A 30 6.82 12.25 -6.27
N SER A 31 5.82 12.70 -5.50
CA SER A 31 4.68 13.37 -6.09
C SER A 31 5.15 14.70 -6.70
N GLY A 32 4.92 14.89 -8.00
CA GLY A 32 5.17 16.16 -8.68
C GLY A 32 4.17 17.27 -8.33
N ALA A 33 3.13 16.97 -7.54
CA ALA A 33 2.11 17.92 -7.12
C ALA A 33 2.28 18.31 -5.64
N ALA A 34 2.21 19.61 -5.35
CA ALA A 34 2.21 20.13 -3.99
C ALA A 34 1.06 19.52 -3.17
N GLY A 35 1.37 19.01 -1.97
CA GLY A 35 0.38 18.45 -1.04
C GLY A 35 0.07 16.95 -1.19
N ARG A 36 0.74 16.24 -2.10
CA ARG A 36 0.63 14.76 -2.20
C ARG A 36 1.89 14.09 -1.65
N GLY A 37 1.73 13.01 -0.89
CA GLY A 37 2.85 12.30 -0.31
C GLY A 37 3.56 11.39 -1.32
N ALA A 38 4.66 10.78 -0.88
CA ALA A 38 5.42 9.86 -1.72
C ALA A 38 4.54 8.66 -2.13
N MET A 39 4.68 8.19 -3.37
CA MET A 39 4.04 6.96 -3.83
C MET A 39 5.04 5.80 -3.87
N ARG A 40 4.55 4.57 -3.72
CA ARG A 40 5.34 3.35 -3.91
C ARG A 40 4.50 2.30 -4.63
N SER A 41 5.16 1.51 -5.46
CA SER A 41 4.52 0.31 -6.02
C SER A 41 4.52 -0.83 -5.01
N PHE A 42 3.51 -1.69 -5.13
CA PHE A 42 3.36 -2.86 -4.27
C PHE A 42 2.84 -4.06 -5.06
N HIS A 43 3.10 -5.27 -4.56
CA HIS A 43 2.37 -6.47 -4.98
C HIS A 43 1.43 -6.94 -3.86
N LEU A 44 0.23 -7.33 -4.23
CA LEU A 44 -0.72 -7.93 -3.31
C LEU A 44 -0.34 -9.40 -3.08
N VAL A 45 -0.04 -9.76 -1.84
CA VAL A 45 0.35 -11.12 -1.46
C VAL A 45 -0.86 -11.94 -1.02
N ALA A 46 -1.79 -11.30 -0.30
CA ALA A 46 -3.00 -11.92 0.20
C ALA A 46 -4.05 -10.86 0.55
N GLY A 47 -5.31 -11.27 0.56
CA GLY A 47 -6.45 -10.42 0.92
C GLY A 47 -6.98 -9.60 -0.25
N ASP A 48 -7.73 -8.56 0.06
CA ASP A 48 -8.41 -7.72 -0.94
C ASP A 48 -8.37 -6.25 -0.55
N LEU A 49 -8.08 -5.41 -1.52
CA LEU A 49 -8.00 -3.95 -1.40
C LEU A 49 -9.02 -3.23 -2.29
N TRP A 50 -9.87 -3.96 -3.03
CA TRP A 50 -10.78 -3.40 -4.02
C TRP A 50 -11.68 -2.31 -3.44
N ASN A 51 -12.37 -2.59 -2.33
CA ASN A 51 -13.24 -1.61 -1.70
C ASN A 51 -12.48 -0.36 -1.23
N TYR A 52 -11.27 -0.51 -0.73
CA TYR A 52 -10.45 0.61 -0.24
C TYR A 52 -9.96 1.48 -1.39
N TRP A 53 -9.58 0.88 -2.52
CA TRP A 53 -9.27 1.59 -3.75
C TRP A 53 -10.51 2.26 -4.35
N HIS A 54 -11.62 1.53 -4.49
CA HIS A 54 -12.85 2.00 -5.12
C HIS A 54 -13.46 3.20 -4.38
N TYR A 55 -13.52 3.13 -3.05
CA TYR A 55 -14.04 4.22 -2.21
C TYR A 55 -12.98 5.21 -1.75
N GLN A 56 -11.73 5.10 -2.25
CA GLN A 56 -10.60 5.95 -1.87
C GLN A 56 -10.38 6.03 -0.35
N GLN A 57 -10.68 4.94 0.36
CA GLN A 57 -10.57 4.86 1.80
C GLN A 57 -9.12 4.58 2.21
N PRO A 58 -8.57 5.35 3.16
CA PRO A 58 -7.22 5.12 3.64
C PRO A 58 -7.13 3.86 4.50
N VAL A 59 -6.01 3.16 4.39
CA VAL A 59 -5.68 1.96 5.15
C VAL A 59 -4.42 2.20 5.97
N VAL A 60 -4.19 1.35 6.96
CA VAL A 60 -2.99 1.42 7.81
C VAL A 60 -1.99 0.36 7.37
N LEU A 61 -0.81 0.81 6.99
CA LEU A 61 0.33 -0.04 6.64
C LEU A 61 1.29 -0.14 7.84
N THR A 62 1.66 -1.36 8.23
CA THR A 62 2.70 -1.58 9.24
C THR A 62 4.04 -1.81 8.57
N LEU A 63 5.00 -0.93 8.84
CA LEU A 63 6.37 -1.03 8.32
C LEU A 63 7.19 -2.06 9.12
N PRO A 64 8.32 -2.58 8.57
CA PRO A 64 9.18 -3.55 9.27
C PRO A 64 9.69 -3.08 10.63
N ASN A 65 9.82 -1.76 10.84
CA ASN A 65 10.24 -1.16 12.11
C ASN A 65 9.09 -1.00 13.13
N GLY A 66 7.92 -1.61 12.89
CA GLY A 66 6.75 -1.54 13.75
C GLY A 66 5.97 -0.22 13.66
N LYS A 67 6.41 0.75 12.84
CA LYS A 67 5.68 2.02 12.67
C LYS A 67 4.46 1.81 11.78
N TYR A 68 3.36 2.47 12.15
CA TYR A 68 2.16 2.56 11.32
C TYR A 68 2.24 3.77 10.41
N ARG A 69 1.80 3.60 9.16
CA ARG A 69 1.62 4.68 8.19
C ARG A 69 0.23 4.62 7.62
N LEU A 70 -0.41 5.78 7.52
CA LEU A 70 -1.65 5.91 6.79
C LEU A 70 -1.31 6.00 5.30
N VAL A 71 -1.96 5.16 4.50
CA VAL A 71 -1.75 5.12 3.05
C VAL A 71 -3.09 5.04 2.33
N ARG A 72 -3.11 5.41 1.06
CA ARG A 72 -4.25 5.21 0.16
C ARG A 72 -3.81 4.31 -0.99
N VAL A 73 -4.69 3.41 -1.43
CA VAL A 73 -4.47 2.65 -2.66
C VAL A 73 -4.80 3.55 -3.84
N ALA A 74 -3.76 3.97 -4.57
CA ALA A 74 -3.90 4.84 -5.74
C ALA A 74 -4.22 4.04 -7.02
N ALA A 75 -3.68 2.83 -7.13
CA ALA A 75 -3.99 1.88 -8.19
C ALA A 75 -3.95 0.46 -7.64
N ILE A 76 -4.95 -0.36 -7.99
CA ILE A 76 -4.98 -1.78 -7.63
C ILE A 76 -4.28 -2.61 -8.72
N PRO A 77 -3.55 -3.69 -8.38
CA PRO A 77 -3.05 -4.63 -9.39
C PRO A 77 -4.20 -5.20 -10.22
N ALA A 78 -4.03 -5.29 -11.53
CA ALA A 78 -5.01 -5.90 -12.43
C ALA A 78 -5.04 -7.44 -12.34
N ASP A 79 -3.89 -8.03 -11.99
CA ASP A 79 -3.68 -9.47 -11.83
C ASP A 79 -2.55 -9.72 -10.81
N GLU A 80 -2.22 -11.01 -10.58
CA GLU A 80 -1.24 -11.45 -9.57
C GLU A 80 0.21 -11.05 -9.90
N GLU A 81 0.52 -10.81 -11.18
CA GLU A 81 1.87 -10.42 -11.62
C GLU A 81 2.06 -8.90 -11.64
N SER A 82 0.95 -8.16 -11.72
CA SER A 82 0.91 -6.71 -11.77
C SER A 82 1.26 -6.07 -10.43
N ALA A 83 1.79 -4.85 -10.51
CA ALA A 83 2.01 -4.00 -9.35
C ALA A 83 0.89 -2.96 -9.23
N GLY A 84 0.43 -2.74 -7.99
CA GLY A 84 -0.41 -1.61 -7.62
C GLY A 84 0.43 -0.41 -7.18
N LEU A 85 -0.24 0.68 -6.83
CA LEU A 85 0.37 1.88 -6.26
C LEU A 85 -0.31 2.25 -4.93
N ILE A 86 0.49 2.56 -3.93
CA ILE A 86 0.04 3.23 -2.71
C ILE A 86 0.63 4.63 -2.62
N GLU A 87 -0.13 5.54 -2.03
CA GLU A 87 0.28 6.89 -1.68
C GLU A 87 0.35 7.00 -0.15
N PHE A 88 1.46 7.53 0.36
CA PHE A 88 1.60 7.83 1.78
C PHE A 88 0.92 9.16 2.10
N LEU A 89 0.05 9.17 3.11
CA LEU A 89 -0.67 10.36 3.57
C LEU A 89 0.08 11.07 4.71
#